data_AF-A0A2V6MWK0-F1
#
_entry.id   AF-A0A2V6MWK0-F1
#
_cell.length_a   1.000
_cell.length_b   1.000
_cell.length_c   1.000
_cell.angle_alpha   90.00
_cell.angle_beta   90.00
_cell.angle_gamma   90.00
#
_symmetry.space_group_name_H-M   'P 1'
#
loop_
_entity.id
_entity.type
_entity.pdbx_description
1 polymer ?
#
loop_
_entity_poly.entity_id
_entity_poly.type
_entity_poly.pdbx_seq_one_letter_code
_entity_poly.pdbx_strand_id
1 'polypeptide(L)'
;MRSALKIAGLIGILLLIWSAVFASTFSCPFHWDDFHLIRQYSGAEMLSVFHGVVDPDKIETPGLRPVSILLYNLQGTLWGENILLHRIFVLFLMALFLFLVGLLLSELGLGLFQLAIVFALFISSRVFASLVLWPVALPLIWLISTPDRTRWRQVLVASLSLIVIFAFHYCLWHFLIPNALSPQFTFSAANKLLRAMASSWLPGGYTMIGTADKLIGFVWIGFLIALLVIFLVTSRPPARRRVLGVCCLGALLSLPAIGVARPFGIALPTLAFMTAIPIALAEIYHRATFRGWHRYAVIGFAMLGLVVGVVGGVHRSIYVAESLRQNCAVRAERDGEFLFDILDHPATIPKSRREAGLLRLAGLGIKSAEDVKNLRRDLRENRSRFEQTGKDRQGLFLPKYEYLSF
;
A
#
# COMPACT_ATOMS: atom_id res chain seq x y z
N MET A 1 8.65 21.99 17.24
CA MET A 1 7.66 21.39 18.17
C MET A 1 6.20 21.66 17.79
N ARG A 2 5.75 22.91 17.59
CA ARG A 2 4.32 23.20 17.26
C ARG A 2 3.79 22.47 16.00
N SER A 3 4.60 22.34 14.95
CA SER A 3 4.19 21.62 13.72
C SER A 3 4.03 20.11 13.94
N ALA A 4 4.93 19.49 14.73
CA ALA A 4 4.87 18.07 15.05
C ALA A 4 3.56 17.70 15.77
N LEU A 5 3.14 18.50 16.77
CA LEU A 5 1.88 18.26 17.49
C LEU A 5 0.66 18.34 16.56
N LYS A 6 0.64 19.31 15.64
CA LYS A 6 -0.44 19.45 14.64
C LYS A 6 -0.50 18.25 13.69
N ILE A 7 0.67 17.78 13.23
CA ILE A 7 0.78 16.59 12.36
C ILE A 7 0.29 15.36 13.11
N ALA A 8 0.71 15.17 14.37
CA ALA A 8 0.25 14.05 15.21
C ALA A 8 -1.27 14.08 15.42
N GLY A 9 -1.85 15.25 15.73
CA GLY A 9 -3.30 15.42 15.88
C GLY A 9 -4.07 15.08 14.60
N LEU A 10 -3.59 15.55 13.44
CA LEU A 10 -4.16 15.22 12.13
C LEU A 10 -4.15 13.70 11.87
N ILE A 11 -3.02 13.04 12.11
CA ILE A 11 -2.88 11.59 11.92
C ILE A 11 -3.81 10.83 12.85
N GLY A 12 -3.91 11.23 14.12
CA GLY A 12 -4.82 10.63 15.09
C GLY A 12 -6.28 10.66 14.63
N ILE A 13 -6.74 11.81 14.12
CA ILE A 13 -8.10 11.95 13.57
C ILE A 13 -8.30 11.05 12.34
N LEU A 14 -7.36 11.07 11.39
CA LEU A 14 -7.48 10.28 10.16
C LEU A 14 -7.49 8.77 10.43
N LEU A 15 -6.60 8.30 11.31
CA LEU A 15 -6.56 6.88 11.68
C LEU A 15 -7.76 6.46 12.53
N LEU A 16 -8.33 7.35 13.34
CA LEU A 16 -9.56 7.08 14.07
C LEU A 16 -10.74 6.88 13.09
N ILE A 17 -10.89 7.78 12.12
CA ILE A 17 -11.92 7.67 11.07
C ILE A 17 -11.71 6.38 10.27
N TRP A 18 -10.48 6.11 9.83
CA TRP A 18 -10.16 4.89 9.09
C TRP A 18 -10.47 3.63 9.90
N SER A 19 -10.07 3.60 11.17
CA SER A 19 -10.33 2.46 12.07
C SER A 19 -11.82 2.26 12.32
N ALA A 20 -12.61 3.33 12.40
CA ALA A 20 -14.06 3.24 12.52
C ALA A 20 -14.70 2.64 11.25
N VAL A 21 -14.26 3.07 10.06
CA VAL A 21 -14.75 2.55 8.77
C VAL A 21 -14.41 1.08 8.58
N PHE A 22 -13.22 0.64 9.00
CA PHE A 22 -12.73 -0.72 8.82
C PHE A 22 -12.73 -1.55 10.11
N ALA A 23 -13.53 -1.17 11.11
CA ALA A 23 -13.53 -1.80 12.43
C ALA A 23 -13.76 -3.32 12.37
N SER A 24 -14.59 -3.79 11.43
CA SER A 24 -14.88 -5.21 11.23
C SER A 24 -13.66 -6.05 10.82
N THR A 25 -12.60 -5.43 10.29
CA THR A 25 -11.38 -6.12 9.87
C THR A 25 -10.44 -6.42 11.02
N PHE A 26 -10.58 -5.73 12.17
CA PHE A 26 -9.72 -5.93 13.34
C PHE A 26 -9.92 -7.30 14.01
N SER A 27 -11.12 -7.87 13.85
CA SER A 27 -11.46 -9.20 14.34
C SER A 27 -11.20 -10.32 13.33
N CYS A 28 -10.71 -10.00 12.11
CA CYS A 28 -10.44 -11.03 11.12
C CYS A 28 -9.28 -11.92 11.58
N PRO A 29 -9.44 -13.25 11.59
CA PRO A 29 -8.37 -14.15 12.01
C PRO A 29 -7.20 -14.09 11.03
N PHE A 30 -6.03 -14.57 11.48
CA PHE A 30 -4.86 -14.79 10.62
C PHE A 30 -5.25 -15.49 9.31
N HIS A 31 -4.59 -15.07 8.24
CA HIS A 31 -4.86 -15.50 6.87
C HIS A 31 -3.58 -15.47 6.04
N TRP A 32 -3.47 -16.37 5.06
CA TRP A 32 -2.33 -16.46 4.14
C TRP A 32 -0.98 -16.44 4.88
N ASP A 33 -0.07 -15.54 4.49
CA ASP A 33 1.27 -15.42 5.01
C ASP A 33 1.28 -15.15 6.52
N ASP A 34 0.22 -14.57 7.11
CA ASP A 34 0.11 -14.41 8.57
C ASP A 34 0.28 -15.76 9.30
N PHE A 35 -0.15 -16.87 8.70
CA PHE A 35 -0.10 -18.20 9.34
C PHE A 35 1.31 -18.62 9.73
N HIS A 36 2.28 -18.39 8.85
CA HIS A 36 3.65 -18.84 9.05
C HIS A 36 4.61 -17.69 9.38
N LEU A 37 4.32 -16.46 8.92
CA LEU A 37 5.23 -15.34 9.15
C LEU A 37 5.17 -14.87 10.61
N ILE A 38 3.97 -14.68 11.17
CA ILE A 38 3.80 -14.13 12.53
C ILE A 38 3.85 -15.26 13.55
N ARG A 39 5.06 -15.67 13.94
CA ARG A 39 5.29 -16.71 14.94
C ARG A 39 6.58 -16.46 15.71
N GLN A 40 6.79 -17.23 16.77
CA GLN A 40 8.09 -17.33 17.38
C GLN A 40 9.00 -18.20 16.50
N TYR A 41 10.19 -17.68 16.18
CA TYR A 41 11.22 -18.39 15.44
C TYR A 41 12.27 -18.92 16.41
N SER A 42 12.79 -20.11 16.11
CA SER A 42 13.95 -20.65 16.82
C SER A 42 15.23 -19.85 16.50
N GLY A 43 16.24 -19.96 17.36
CA GLY A 43 17.54 -19.31 17.11
C GLY A 43 18.18 -19.74 15.79
N ALA A 44 18.04 -21.01 15.41
CA ALA A 44 18.55 -21.54 14.14
C ALA A 44 17.83 -20.91 12.93
N GLU A 45 16.51 -20.81 12.98
CA GLU A 45 15.72 -20.14 11.93
C GLU A 45 16.11 -18.66 11.82
N MET A 46 16.26 -17.97 12.95
CA MET A 46 16.67 -16.56 12.99
C MET A 46 18.06 -16.34 12.40
N LEU A 47 19.02 -17.23 12.68
CA LEU A 47 20.35 -17.17 12.07
C LEU A 47 20.30 -17.45 10.57
N SER A 48 19.48 -18.42 10.15
CA SER A 48 19.34 -18.79 8.73
C SER A 48 18.86 -17.62 7.86
N VAL A 49 18.05 -16.72 8.43
CA VAL A 49 17.50 -15.55 7.73
C VAL A 49 18.59 -14.55 7.29
N PHE A 50 19.76 -14.54 7.93
CA PHE A 50 20.87 -13.66 7.55
C PHE A 50 21.71 -14.20 6.38
N HIS A 51 21.58 -15.48 6.06
CA HIS A 51 22.44 -16.16 5.08
C HIS A 51 21.67 -16.98 4.02
N GLY A 52 20.36 -17.18 4.22
CA GLY A 52 19.51 -17.99 3.36
C GLY A 52 18.82 -17.19 2.25
N VAL A 53 18.66 -17.84 1.09
CA VAL A 53 17.95 -17.28 -0.07
C VAL A 53 16.42 -17.35 0.06
N VAL A 54 15.90 -18.11 1.02
CA VAL A 54 14.46 -18.34 1.25
C VAL A 54 14.20 -18.29 2.76
N ASP A 55 12.95 -18.06 3.18
CA ASP A 55 12.60 -17.91 4.60
C ASP A 55 12.79 -19.27 5.28
N PRO A 56 12.71 -19.33 6.61
CA PRO A 56 12.83 -20.61 7.30
C PRO A 56 11.90 -21.71 6.75
N ASP A 57 10.70 -21.36 6.26
CA ASP A 57 9.75 -22.30 5.68
C ASP A 57 9.96 -22.54 4.16
N LYS A 58 10.88 -21.81 3.54
CA LYS A 58 11.22 -21.86 2.10
C LYS A 58 10.04 -21.56 1.16
N ILE A 59 9.09 -20.75 1.62
CA ILE A 59 7.89 -20.35 0.88
C ILE A 59 8.08 -18.97 0.24
N GLU A 60 8.65 -18.03 1.00
CA GLU A 60 8.81 -16.64 0.62
C GLU A 60 10.16 -16.33 -0.02
N THR A 61 10.14 -15.50 -1.05
CA THR A 61 11.36 -14.98 -1.69
C THR A 61 12.19 -14.11 -0.72
N PRO A 62 13.51 -13.89 -0.96
CA PRO A 62 14.42 -13.26 0.01
C PRO A 62 14.14 -11.78 0.36
N GLY A 63 13.10 -11.16 -0.22
CA GLY A 63 12.70 -9.76 -0.11
C GLY A 63 13.27 -8.92 1.04
N LEU A 64 12.45 -8.62 2.06
CA LEU A 64 12.79 -7.67 3.14
C LEU A 64 13.55 -8.30 4.31
N ARG A 65 14.36 -9.33 4.06
CA ARG A 65 15.16 -9.98 5.12
C ARG A 65 16.44 -9.18 5.41
N PRO A 66 16.98 -9.25 6.64
CA PRO A 66 16.47 -9.96 7.82
C PRO A 66 15.35 -9.22 8.57
N VAL A 67 15.12 -7.95 8.24
CA VAL A 67 14.32 -7.00 9.05
C VAL A 67 12.86 -7.46 9.23
N SER A 68 12.22 -7.93 8.18
CA SER A 68 10.82 -8.40 8.25
C SER A 68 10.64 -9.59 9.18
N ILE A 69 11.51 -10.60 9.12
CA ILE A 69 11.44 -11.77 10.00
C ILE A 69 11.75 -11.40 11.45
N LEU A 70 12.72 -10.51 11.69
CA LEU A 70 12.99 -9.97 13.02
C LEU A 70 11.74 -9.29 13.60
N LEU A 71 11.05 -8.49 12.79
CA LEU A 71 9.79 -7.86 13.17
C LEU A 71 8.73 -8.91 13.48
N TYR A 72 8.50 -9.88 12.59
CA TYR A 72 7.48 -10.91 12.82
C TYR A 72 7.77 -11.80 14.03
N ASN A 73 9.04 -12.13 14.28
CA ASN A 73 9.47 -12.83 15.48
C ASN A 73 9.16 -12.02 16.74
N LEU A 74 9.43 -10.71 16.73
CA LEU A 74 9.08 -9.82 17.83
C LEU A 74 7.56 -9.81 18.07
N GLN A 75 6.76 -9.67 17.01
CA GLN A 75 5.29 -9.67 17.11
C GLN A 75 4.77 -11.01 17.67
N GLY A 76 5.24 -12.14 17.11
CA GLY A 76 4.86 -13.48 17.53
C GLY A 76 5.24 -13.76 18.99
N THR A 77 6.40 -13.28 19.43
CA THR A 77 6.88 -13.43 20.81
C THR A 77 6.09 -12.57 21.80
N LEU A 78 5.82 -11.30 21.46
CA LEU A 78 5.16 -10.36 22.38
C LEU A 78 3.65 -10.59 22.50
N TRP A 79 2.97 -10.96 21.40
CA TRP A 79 1.51 -10.99 21.37
C TRP A 79 0.91 -12.35 21.06
N GLY A 80 1.72 -13.35 20.67
CA GLY A 80 1.25 -14.71 20.40
C GLY A 80 0.07 -14.72 19.41
N GLU A 81 -1.06 -15.30 19.83
CA GLU A 81 -2.28 -15.41 19.01
C GLU A 81 -3.26 -14.23 19.17
N ASN A 82 -2.88 -13.16 19.89
CA ASN A 82 -3.76 -12.01 20.09
C ASN A 82 -3.78 -11.08 18.86
N ILE A 83 -4.66 -11.39 17.91
CA ILE A 83 -4.83 -10.65 16.64
C ILE A 83 -5.04 -9.15 16.87
N LEU A 84 -5.82 -8.75 17.88
CA LEU A 84 -6.10 -7.34 18.14
C LEU A 84 -4.82 -6.55 18.43
N LEU A 85 -3.91 -7.11 19.23
CA LEU A 85 -2.63 -6.47 19.53
C LEU A 85 -1.73 -6.36 18.28
N HIS A 86 -1.69 -7.40 17.43
CA HIS A 86 -1.00 -7.32 16.13
C HIS A 86 -1.55 -6.18 15.27
N ARG A 87 -2.88 -6.03 15.18
CA ARG A 87 -3.51 -4.96 14.38
C ARG A 87 -3.27 -3.57 14.98
N ILE A 88 -3.31 -3.42 16.31
CA ILE A 88 -2.96 -2.16 17.00
C ILE A 88 -1.50 -1.80 16.75
N PHE A 89 -0.59 -2.78 16.77
CA PHE A 89 0.82 -2.53 16.48
C PHE A 89 1.03 -2.09 15.03
N VAL A 90 0.39 -2.73 14.06
CA VAL A 90 0.45 -2.30 12.65
C VAL A 90 -0.11 -0.88 12.49
N LEU A 91 -1.23 -0.55 13.14
CA LEU A 91 -1.75 0.82 13.19
C LEU A 91 -0.73 1.82 13.76
N PHE A 92 -0.03 1.44 14.83
CA PHE A 92 1.02 2.28 15.41
C PHE A 92 2.17 2.52 14.42
N LEU A 93 2.63 1.47 13.73
CA LEU A 93 3.65 1.61 12.69
C LEU A 93 3.18 2.50 11.54
N MET A 94 1.91 2.39 11.14
CA MET A 94 1.29 3.28 10.15
C MET A 94 1.21 4.73 10.63
N ALA A 95 0.89 4.95 11.91
CA ALA A 95 0.89 6.29 12.51
C ALA A 95 2.29 6.90 12.51
N LEU A 96 3.31 6.11 12.91
CA LEU A 96 4.70 6.54 12.89
C LEU A 96 5.17 6.85 11.46
N PHE A 97 4.76 6.04 10.48
CA PHE A 97 5.03 6.30 9.06
C PHE A 97 4.49 7.65 8.63
N LEU A 98 3.19 7.87 8.81
CA LEU A 98 2.53 9.11 8.44
C LEU A 98 3.15 10.29 9.19
N PHE A 99 3.58 10.11 10.43
CA PHE A 99 4.20 11.17 11.21
C PHE A 99 5.55 11.58 10.59
N LEU A 100 6.41 10.62 10.26
CA LEU A 100 7.70 10.89 9.62
C LEU A 100 7.53 11.49 8.22
N VAL A 101 6.59 10.97 7.43
CA VAL A 101 6.23 11.55 6.12
C VAL A 101 5.70 12.97 6.29
N GLY A 102 4.88 13.22 7.31
CA GLY A 102 4.32 14.54 7.58
C GLY A 102 5.38 15.56 7.96
N LEU A 103 6.36 15.16 8.79
CA LEU A 103 7.52 15.98 9.10
C LEU A 103 8.31 16.28 7.83
N LEU A 104 8.58 15.26 7.01
CA LEU A 104 9.31 15.42 5.76
C LEU A 104 8.61 16.38 4.79
N LEU A 105 7.32 16.15 4.53
CA LEU A 105 6.51 17.00 3.65
C LEU A 105 6.40 18.43 4.20
N SER A 106 6.33 18.60 5.52
CA SER A 106 6.38 19.93 6.16
C SER A 106 7.71 20.63 5.91
N GLU A 107 8.84 19.92 5.92
CA GLU A 107 10.15 20.48 5.54
C GLU A 107 10.21 20.88 4.06
N LEU A 108 9.37 20.27 3.21
CA LEU A 108 9.18 20.71 1.82
C LEU A 108 8.28 21.95 1.66
N GLY A 109 7.87 22.54 2.79
CA GLY A 109 7.03 23.72 2.84
C GLY A 109 5.55 23.43 2.61
N LEU A 110 5.10 22.16 2.74
CA LEU A 110 3.67 21.87 2.73
C LEU A 110 3.04 22.34 4.05
N GLY A 111 2.00 23.16 3.95
CA GLY A 111 1.19 23.56 5.10
C GLY A 111 0.29 22.41 5.60
N LEU A 112 -0.22 22.52 6.82
CA LEU A 112 -1.04 21.48 7.46
C LEU A 112 -2.24 21.05 6.60
N PHE A 113 -2.89 21.99 5.91
CA PHE A 113 -4.02 21.68 5.02
C PHE A 113 -3.59 20.84 3.81
N GLN A 114 -2.41 21.12 3.23
CA GLN A 114 -1.86 20.31 2.14
C GLN A 114 -1.51 18.91 2.64
N LEU A 115 -0.93 18.79 3.84
CA LEU A 115 -0.65 17.50 4.47
C LEU A 115 -1.94 16.70 4.70
N ALA A 116 -3.02 17.35 5.16
CA ALA A 116 -4.32 16.72 5.33
C ALA A 116 -4.86 16.16 4.01
N ILE A 117 -4.71 16.88 2.91
CA ILE A 117 -5.09 16.39 1.58
C ILE A 117 -4.25 15.18 1.17
N VAL A 118 -2.91 15.25 1.29
CA VAL A 118 -2.02 14.12 0.96
C VAL A 118 -2.43 12.90 1.76
N PHE A 119 -2.58 13.02 3.08
CA PHE A 119 -2.90 11.90 3.95
C PHE A 119 -4.31 11.37 3.72
N ALA A 120 -5.31 12.22 3.49
CA ALA A 120 -6.66 11.75 3.18
C ALA A 120 -6.67 10.92 1.89
N LEU A 121 -6.04 11.40 0.82
CA LEU A 121 -5.95 10.65 -0.44
C LEU A 121 -5.10 9.38 -0.30
N PHE A 122 -3.99 9.46 0.43
CA PHE A 122 -3.07 8.35 0.60
C PHE A 122 -3.65 7.25 1.49
N ILE A 123 -4.20 7.58 2.66
CA ILE A 123 -4.84 6.63 3.59
C ILE A 123 -6.07 5.98 2.94
N SER A 124 -6.81 6.74 2.14
CA SER A 124 -7.95 6.22 1.38
C SER A 124 -7.53 5.42 0.16
N SER A 125 -6.26 5.50 -0.25
CA SER A 125 -5.75 4.63 -1.30
C SER A 125 -5.68 3.21 -0.77
N ARG A 126 -6.10 2.25 -1.60
CA ARG A 126 -6.03 0.80 -1.30
C ARG A 126 -4.63 0.33 -0.84
N VAL A 127 -3.61 1.12 -1.15
CA VAL A 127 -2.21 0.79 -0.97
C VAL A 127 -1.74 1.03 0.47
N PHE A 128 -2.40 1.93 1.19
CA PHE A 128 -2.02 2.25 2.56
C PHE A 128 -2.16 1.07 3.52
N ALA A 129 -3.09 0.15 3.25
CA ALA A 129 -3.24 -1.10 4.00
C ALA A 129 -2.06 -2.07 3.80
N SER A 130 -1.16 -1.78 2.87
CA SER A 130 -0.11 -2.68 2.39
C SER A 130 1.30 -2.06 2.57
N LEU A 131 1.61 -1.42 3.69
CA LEU A 131 2.90 -0.72 3.84
C LEU A 131 3.78 -1.27 4.97
N VAL A 132 4.87 -1.93 4.55
CA VAL A 132 6.15 -2.00 5.26
C VAL A 132 7.25 -1.83 4.22
N LEU A 133 7.72 -0.59 3.98
CA LEU A 133 8.94 -0.30 3.19
C LEU A 133 9.38 1.15 3.40
N TRP A 134 10.53 1.36 4.04
CA TRP A 134 10.86 2.63 4.72
C TRP A 134 12.17 3.38 4.35
N PRO A 135 13.27 2.82 3.81
CA PRO A 135 14.52 3.61 3.79
C PRO A 135 14.74 4.55 2.59
N VAL A 136 14.15 4.28 1.43
CA VAL A 136 14.66 4.85 0.15
C VAL A 136 13.87 6.08 -0.34
N ALA A 137 12.56 6.16 -0.09
CA ALA A 137 11.73 7.25 -0.63
C ALA A 137 11.88 8.58 0.11
N LEU A 138 12.14 8.55 1.42
CA LEU A 138 12.14 9.76 2.26
C LEU A 138 13.25 10.76 1.87
N PRO A 139 14.49 10.35 1.57
CA PRO A 139 15.52 11.33 1.20
C PRO A 139 15.42 11.77 -0.27
N LEU A 140 14.85 10.96 -1.17
CA LEU A 140 14.58 11.36 -2.57
C LEU A 140 13.46 12.42 -2.68
N ILE A 141 12.41 12.28 -1.86
CA ILE A 141 11.35 13.30 -1.72
C ILE A 141 11.95 14.61 -1.17
N TRP A 142 12.86 14.52 -0.21
CA TRP A 142 13.59 15.68 0.33
C TRP A 142 14.49 16.37 -0.70
N LEU A 143 15.19 15.56 -1.52
CA LEU A 143 16.13 16.01 -2.54
C LEU A 143 15.52 16.91 -3.61
N ILE A 144 14.31 16.55 -4.05
CA ILE A 144 13.67 17.14 -5.23
C ILE A 144 12.92 18.45 -4.88
N SER A 145 12.51 18.60 -3.64
CA SER A 145 11.47 19.59 -3.31
C SER A 145 11.98 20.81 -2.55
N THR A 146 13.27 20.85 -2.18
CA THR A 146 13.84 21.98 -1.43
C THR A 146 14.18 23.14 -2.38
N PRO A 147 13.50 24.30 -2.29
CA PRO A 147 13.76 25.47 -3.15
C PRO A 147 15.03 26.23 -2.76
N ASP A 148 15.55 26.00 -1.55
CA ASP A 148 16.69 26.70 -1.00
C ASP A 148 18.00 26.13 -1.56
N ARG A 149 18.59 26.87 -2.50
CA ARG A 149 19.88 26.51 -3.11
C ARG A 149 20.99 26.39 -2.08
N THR A 150 20.90 26.99 -0.89
CA THR A 150 21.98 26.94 0.11
C THR A 150 22.09 25.57 0.79
N ARG A 151 21.02 24.76 0.81
CA ARG A 151 20.99 23.42 1.41
C ARG A 151 21.52 22.31 0.50
N TRP A 152 22.03 22.64 -0.69
CA TRP A 152 22.55 21.67 -1.67
C TRP A 152 23.62 20.74 -1.10
N ARG A 153 24.44 21.20 -0.15
CA ARG A 153 25.45 20.37 0.51
C ARG A 153 24.85 19.29 1.38
N GLN A 154 23.78 19.61 2.12
CA GLN A 154 23.08 18.63 2.98
C GLN A 154 22.36 17.59 2.11
N VAL A 155 21.78 18.05 1.00
CA VAL A 155 21.16 17.25 -0.08
C VAL A 155 22.18 16.29 -0.73
N LEU A 156 23.38 16.79 -1.06
CA LEU A 156 24.47 15.99 -1.61
C LEU A 156 24.97 14.96 -0.59
N VAL A 157 25.16 15.36 0.67
CA VAL A 157 25.59 14.44 1.74
C VAL A 157 24.55 13.34 1.95
N ALA A 158 23.26 13.66 2.07
CA ALA A 158 22.21 12.66 2.21
C ALA A 158 22.11 11.74 0.98
N SER A 159 22.29 12.28 -0.23
CA SER A 159 22.35 11.47 -1.46
C SER A 159 23.54 10.54 -1.47
N LEU A 160 24.72 11.02 -1.11
CA LEU A 160 25.94 10.21 -1.05
C LEU A 160 25.80 9.15 0.04
N SER A 161 25.25 9.48 1.21
CA SER A 161 24.93 8.50 2.26
C SER A 161 23.94 7.45 1.77
N LEU A 162 22.91 7.83 1.01
CA LEU A 162 21.99 6.88 0.37
C LEU A 162 22.66 6.04 -0.70
N ILE A 163 23.53 6.61 -1.53
CA ILE A 163 24.28 5.87 -2.53
C ILE A 163 25.21 4.88 -1.84
N VAL A 164 25.83 5.24 -0.71
CA VAL A 164 26.63 4.33 0.11
C VAL A 164 25.77 3.24 0.73
N ILE A 165 24.59 3.57 1.30
CA ILE A 165 23.65 2.57 1.82
C ILE A 165 23.16 1.65 0.70
N PHE A 166 22.83 2.20 -0.47
CA PHE A 166 22.39 1.45 -1.64
C PHE A 166 23.52 0.60 -2.21
N ALA A 167 24.75 1.11 -2.32
CA ALA A 167 25.92 0.37 -2.77
C ALA A 167 26.28 -0.72 -1.77
N PHE A 168 26.20 -0.45 -0.48
CA PHE A 168 26.38 -1.45 0.57
C PHE A 168 25.28 -2.51 0.51
N HIS A 169 24.01 -2.12 0.35
CA HIS A 169 22.89 -3.04 0.21
C HIS A 169 22.98 -3.82 -1.10
N TYR A 170 23.42 -3.20 -2.19
CA TYR A 170 23.66 -3.83 -3.49
C TYR A 170 24.85 -4.79 -3.43
N CYS A 171 25.94 -4.44 -2.75
CA CYS A 171 27.07 -5.35 -2.51
C CYS A 171 26.62 -6.52 -1.63
N LEU A 172 25.92 -6.27 -0.53
CA LEU A 172 25.33 -7.33 0.30
C LEU A 172 24.41 -8.22 -0.54
N TRP A 173 23.54 -7.63 -1.36
CA TRP A 173 22.64 -8.36 -2.25
C TRP A 173 23.38 -9.16 -3.31
N HIS A 174 24.39 -8.58 -3.98
CA HIS A 174 25.15 -9.23 -5.04
C HIS A 174 26.06 -10.36 -4.51
N PHE A 175 26.65 -10.18 -3.33
CA PHE A 175 27.54 -11.17 -2.73
C PHE A 175 26.82 -12.20 -1.85
N LEU A 176 25.65 -11.88 -1.29
CA LEU A 176 24.92 -12.77 -0.38
C LEU A 176 23.64 -13.36 -0.98
N ILE A 177 23.08 -12.79 -2.05
CA ILE A 177 21.83 -13.26 -2.69
C ILE A 177 22.14 -13.67 -4.13
N PRO A 178 22.55 -14.93 -4.38
CA PRO A 178 22.78 -15.43 -5.74
C PRO A 178 21.49 -15.36 -6.57
N ASN A 179 21.62 -14.91 -7.83
CA ASN A 179 20.57 -14.87 -8.88
C ASN A 179 19.50 -13.79 -8.78
N ALA A 180 19.77 -12.69 -8.09
CA ALA A 180 18.76 -11.66 -7.99
C ALA A 180 18.58 -10.90 -9.33
N LEU A 181 17.34 -10.84 -9.80
CA LEU A 181 17.00 -10.48 -11.19
C LEU A 181 17.42 -9.06 -11.55
N SER A 182 18.23 -8.91 -12.61
CA SER A 182 18.58 -7.61 -13.19
C SER A 182 17.34 -6.86 -13.69
N PRO A 183 17.33 -5.52 -13.67
CA PRO A 183 16.28 -4.74 -14.32
C PRO A 183 16.14 -5.14 -15.79
N GLN A 184 14.98 -5.68 -16.16
CA GLN A 184 14.72 -6.08 -17.54
C GLN A 184 14.08 -4.92 -18.31
N PHE A 185 14.71 -4.50 -19.41
CA PHE A 185 14.15 -3.49 -20.32
C PHE A 185 13.34 -4.17 -21.43
N THR A 186 12.21 -4.79 -21.07
CA THR A 186 11.31 -5.47 -22.01
C THR A 186 9.99 -4.72 -22.18
N PHE A 187 9.25 -4.97 -23.25
CA PHE A 187 7.88 -4.45 -23.42
C PHE A 187 6.96 -4.85 -22.24
N SER A 188 7.16 -6.04 -21.68
CA SER A 188 6.46 -6.48 -20.47
C SER A 188 6.79 -5.59 -19.26
N ALA A 189 8.05 -5.23 -19.07
CA ALA A 189 8.48 -4.31 -18.02
C ALA A 189 7.92 -2.89 -18.22
N ALA A 190 7.88 -2.39 -19.45
CA ALA A 190 7.26 -1.11 -19.78
C ALA A 190 5.75 -1.10 -19.48
N ASN A 191 5.02 -2.17 -19.83
CA ASN A 191 3.61 -2.33 -19.49
C ASN A 191 3.39 -2.38 -17.96
N LYS A 192 4.26 -3.08 -17.22
CA LYS A 192 4.22 -3.10 -15.74
C LYS A 192 4.44 -1.70 -15.15
N LEU A 193 5.41 -0.94 -15.67
CA LEU A 193 5.66 0.46 -15.28
C LEU A 193 4.42 1.33 -15.52
N LEU A 194 3.84 1.30 -16.72
CA LEU A 194 2.67 2.10 -17.06
C LEU A 194 1.46 1.74 -16.20
N ARG A 195 1.24 0.45 -15.93
CA ARG A 195 0.18 0.00 -15.01
C ARG A 195 0.43 0.45 -13.58
N ALA A 196 1.67 0.38 -13.09
CA ALA A 196 2.03 0.86 -11.76
C ALA A 196 1.78 2.37 -11.65
N MET A 197 2.23 3.16 -12.63
CA MET A 197 1.98 4.59 -12.69
C MET A 197 0.47 4.90 -12.72
N ALA A 198 -0.28 4.29 -13.62
CA ALA A 198 -1.72 4.50 -13.74
C ALA A 198 -2.45 4.13 -12.45
N SER A 199 -2.13 2.98 -11.85
CA SER A 199 -2.72 2.55 -10.58
C SER A 199 -2.40 3.51 -9.44
N SER A 200 -1.24 4.15 -9.46
CA SER A 200 -0.79 5.07 -8.40
C SER A 200 -1.46 6.45 -8.46
N TRP A 201 -2.04 6.83 -9.61
CA TRP A 201 -2.87 8.03 -9.75
C TRP A 201 -4.33 7.80 -9.36
N LEU A 202 -4.76 6.54 -9.22
CA LEU A 202 -6.14 6.17 -8.99
C LEU A 202 -6.29 5.64 -7.55
N PRO A 203 -6.92 6.39 -6.63
CA PRO A 203 -7.11 5.93 -5.24
C PRO A 203 -7.76 4.54 -5.13
N GLY A 204 -8.66 4.22 -6.06
CA GLY A 204 -9.32 2.91 -6.20
C GLY A 204 -8.59 1.87 -7.06
N GLY A 205 -7.38 2.14 -7.53
CA GLY A 205 -6.64 1.26 -8.45
C GLY A 205 -7.08 1.37 -9.91
N TYR A 206 -6.44 0.59 -10.77
CA TYR A 206 -6.60 0.65 -12.23
C TYR A 206 -7.80 -0.14 -12.77
N THR A 207 -8.12 -1.29 -12.17
CA THR A 207 -9.27 -2.12 -12.57
C THR A 207 -10.57 -1.49 -12.09
N MET A 208 -11.49 -1.22 -13.03
CA MET A 208 -12.82 -0.65 -12.74
C MET A 208 -13.91 -1.64 -13.15
N ILE A 209 -14.44 -2.39 -12.19
CA ILE A 209 -15.49 -3.41 -12.40
C ILE A 209 -16.86 -2.78 -12.14
N GLY A 210 -17.75 -2.84 -13.13
CA GLY A 210 -19.10 -2.29 -13.07
C GLY A 210 -19.19 -0.77 -13.33
N THR A 211 -20.41 -0.29 -13.51
CA THR A 211 -20.69 1.09 -13.98
C THR A 211 -20.31 2.16 -12.95
N ALA A 212 -20.58 1.93 -11.66
CA ALA A 212 -20.26 2.90 -10.61
C ALA A 212 -18.74 3.17 -10.51
N ASP A 213 -17.92 2.12 -10.54
CA ASP A 213 -16.47 2.26 -10.40
C ASP A 213 -15.86 2.94 -11.63
N LYS A 214 -16.37 2.64 -12.83
CA LYS A 214 -16.01 3.34 -14.06
C LYS A 214 -16.36 4.82 -13.98
N LEU A 215 -17.57 5.16 -13.52
CA LEU A 215 -18.00 6.55 -13.38
C LEU A 215 -17.09 7.31 -12.40
N ILE A 216 -16.85 6.76 -11.21
CA ILE A 216 -15.95 7.37 -10.21
C ILE A 216 -14.55 7.56 -10.80
N GLY A 217 -14.01 6.53 -11.45
CA GLY A 217 -12.69 6.58 -12.09
C GLY A 217 -12.59 7.64 -13.18
N PHE A 218 -13.57 7.72 -14.08
CA PHE A 218 -13.58 8.72 -15.15
C PHE A 218 -13.75 10.14 -14.63
N VAL A 219 -14.61 10.36 -13.62
CA VAL A 219 -14.78 11.67 -12.99
C VAL A 219 -13.47 12.10 -12.33
N TRP A 220 -12.77 11.20 -11.64
CA TRP A 220 -11.47 11.48 -11.04
C TRP A 220 -10.39 11.79 -12.09
N ILE A 221 -10.32 11.03 -13.18
CA ILE A 221 -9.40 11.30 -14.30
C ILE A 221 -9.68 12.68 -14.91
N GLY A 222 -10.97 12.99 -15.17
CA GLY A 222 -11.39 14.30 -15.66
C GLY A 222 -10.98 15.44 -14.73
N PHE A 223 -11.13 15.25 -13.41
CA PHE A 223 -10.65 16.18 -12.39
C PHE A 223 -9.14 16.38 -12.47
N LEU A 224 -8.33 15.32 -12.55
CA LEU A 224 -6.87 15.42 -12.64
C LEU A 224 -6.41 16.15 -13.91
N ILE A 225 -7.05 15.89 -15.05
CA ILE A 225 -6.76 16.58 -16.31
C ILE A 225 -7.08 18.06 -16.19
N ALA A 226 -8.27 18.42 -15.70
CA ALA A 226 -8.67 19.80 -15.50
C ALA A 226 -7.75 20.52 -14.51
N LEU A 227 -7.39 19.87 -13.39
CA LEU A 227 -6.43 20.39 -12.42
C LEU A 227 -5.08 20.68 -13.06
N LEU A 228 -4.55 19.76 -13.87
CA LEU A 228 -3.27 19.91 -14.55
C LEU A 228 -3.31 21.08 -15.56
N VAL A 229 -4.37 21.20 -16.35
CA VAL A 229 -4.54 22.30 -17.31
C VAL A 229 -4.58 23.65 -16.59
N ILE A 230 -5.43 23.78 -15.57
CA ILE A 230 -5.54 25.01 -14.77
C ILE A 230 -4.20 25.35 -14.11
N PHE A 231 -3.52 24.34 -13.55
CA PHE A 231 -2.22 24.50 -12.93
C PHE A 231 -1.17 25.00 -13.94
N LEU A 232 -1.06 24.38 -15.12
CA LEU A 232 -0.06 24.76 -16.13
C LEU A 232 -0.25 26.21 -16.62
N VAL A 233 -1.49 26.68 -16.70
CA VAL A 233 -1.83 28.05 -17.12
C VAL A 233 -1.53 29.07 -16.02
N THR A 234 -1.77 28.73 -14.75
CA THR A 234 -1.76 29.72 -13.65
C THR A 234 -0.48 29.72 -12.79
N SER A 235 0.29 28.63 -12.81
CA SER A 235 1.38 28.39 -11.85
C SER A 235 2.69 29.11 -12.18
N ARG A 236 3.45 29.45 -11.12
CA ARG A 236 4.82 29.97 -11.26
C ARG A 236 5.80 28.88 -11.67
N PRO A 237 6.92 29.23 -12.35
CA PRO A 237 7.98 28.28 -12.68
C PRO A 237 8.48 27.40 -11.51
N PRO A 238 8.67 27.91 -10.27
CA PRO A 238 9.09 27.07 -9.15
C PRO A 238 8.06 26.00 -8.75
N ALA A 239 6.77 26.34 -8.74
CA ALA A 239 5.71 25.38 -8.44
C ALA A 239 5.65 24.28 -9.51
N ARG A 240 5.77 24.65 -10.80
CA ARG A 240 5.85 23.68 -11.91
C ARG A 240 7.01 22.70 -11.75
N ARG A 241 8.19 23.20 -11.36
CA ARG A 241 9.36 22.34 -11.09
C ARG A 241 9.12 21.39 -9.93
N ARG A 242 8.45 21.82 -8.85
CA ARG A 242 8.10 20.93 -7.73
C ARG A 242 7.14 19.83 -8.15
N VAL A 243 6.05 20.18 -8.85
CA VAL A 243 5.08 19.20 -9.38
C VAL A 243 5.75 18.23 -10.34
N LEU A 244 6.55 18.73 -11.28
CA LEU A 244 7.32 17.90 -12.20
C LEU A 244 8.26 16.95 -11.43
N GLY A 245 8.97 17.47 -10.43
CA GLY A 245 9.87 16.70 -9.60
C GLY A 245 9.18 15.55 -8.86
N VAL A 246 8.06 15.79 -8.19
CA VAL A 246 7.32 14.72 -7.49
C VAL A 246 6.71 13.71 -8.48
N CYS A 247 6.28 14.15 -9.66
CA CYS A 247 5.81 13.25 -10.71
C CYS A 247 6.96 12.39 -11.28
N CYS A 248 8.13 12.96 -11.53
CA CYS A 248 9.33 12.22 -11.94
C CYS A 248 9.72 11.19 -10.88
N LEU A 249 9.64 11.56 -9.60
CA LEU A 249 9.87 10.63 -8.51
C LEU A 249 8.84 9.49 -8.49
N GLY A 250 7.55 9.79 -8.65
CA GLY A 250 6.51 8.77 -8.75
C GLY A 250 6.76 7.79 -9.91
N ALA A 251 7.22 8.29 -11.06
CA ALA A 251 7.61 7.47 -12.21
C ALA A 251 8.83 6.59 -11.91
N LEU A 252 9.87 7.15 -11.28
CA LEU A 252 11.05 6.39 -10.84
C LEU A 252 10.69 5.28 -9.85
N LEU A 253 9.85 5.60 -8.85
CA LEU A 253 9.38 4.63 -7.87
C LEU A 253 8.47 3.55 -8.49
N SER A 254 7.90 3.81 -9.67
CA SER A 254 7.08 2.85 -10.43
C SER A 254 7.91 1.92 -11.30
N LEU A 255 9.24 2.09 -11.37
CA LEU A 255 10.12 1.20 -12.14
C LEU A 255 9.97 -0.24 -11.64
N PRO A 256 9.87 -1.26 -12.52
CA PRO A 256 9.64 -2.65 -12.11
C PRO A 256 10.68 -3.23 -11.14
N ALA A 257 11.89 -2.67 -11.12
CA ALA A 257 12.96 -3.03 -10.20
C ALA A 257 12.77 -2.45 -8.78
N ILE A 258 11.93 -1.43 -8.62
CA ILE A 258 11.65 -0.71 -7.37
C ILE A 258 10.21 -1.00 -6.90
N GLY A 259 9.24 -0.80 -7.80
CA GLY A 259 7.84 -1.10 -7.61
C GLY A 259 7.46 -2.36 -8.39
N VAL A 260 7.26 -3.48 -7.70
CA VAL A 260 6.47 -4.57 -8.28
C VAL A 260 5.02 -4.09 -8.30
N ALA A 261 4.30 -4.26 -9.41
CA ALA A 261 2.85 -4.11 -9.41
C ALA A 261 2.26 -5.17 -8.48
N ARG A 262 2.21 -4.84 -7.19
CA ARG A 262 1.58 -5.47 -6.02
C ARG A 262 1.05 -4.31 -5.18
N PRO A 263 -0.06 -4.47 -4.44
CA PRO A 263 -0.60 -3.40 -3.60
C PRO A 263 0.51 -2.68 -2.81
N PHE A 264 1.44 -3.43 -2.21
CA PHE A 264 2.63 -2.93 -1.52
C PHE A 264 3.59 -2.09 -2.39
N GLY A 265 3.82 -2.49 -3.65
CA GLY A 265 4.87 -1.90 -4.49
C GLY A 265 4.47 -0.58 -5.16
N ILE A 266 3.19 -0.18 -5.12
CA ILE A 266 2.73 1.11 -5.68
C ILE A 266 2.52 2.20 -4.61
N ALA A 267 2.89 1.93 -3.35
CA ALA A 267 2.64 2.85 -2.24
C ALA A 267 3.41 4.15 -2.34
N LEU A 268 4.72 4.01 -2.52
CA LEU A 268 5.61 5.15 -2.62
C LEU A 268 5.33 5.97 -3.90
N PRO A 269 5.08 5.35 -5.07
CA PRO A 269 4.55 6.06 -6.23
C PRO A 269 3.25 6.82 -5.95
N THR A 270 2.29 6.18 -5.28
CA THR A 270 0.99 6.80 -4.93
C THR A 270 1.22 8.02 -4.04
N LEU A 271 2.05 7.91 -3.00
CA LEU A 271 2.37 9.05 -2.13
C LEU A 271 2.99 10.21 -2.93
N ALA A 272 3.93 9.92 -3.84
CA ALA A 272 4.58 10.92 -4.67
C ALA A 272 3.57 11.63 -5.59
N PHE A 273 2.73 10.89 -6.31
CA PHE A 273 1.71 11.47 -7.18
C PHE A 273 0.62 12.21 -6.41
N MET A 274 0.16 11.68 -5.27
CA MET A 274 -0.81 12.36 -4.40
C MET A 274 -0.23 13.62 -3.75
N THR A 275 1.10 13.76 -3.65
CA THR A 275 1.76 15.01 -3.22
C THR A 275 1.71 16.10 -4.31
N ALA A 276 1.65 15.73 -5.59
CA ALA A 276 1.52 16.68 -6.69
C ALA A 276 0.21 17.48 -6.63
N ILE A 277 -0.88 16.82 -6.24
CA ILE A 277 -2.24 17.39 -6.17
C ILE A 277 -2.32 18.61 -5.24
N PRO A 278 -1.95 18.52 -3.94
CA PRO A 278 -2.02 19.67 -3.03
C PRO A 278 -0.98 20.75 -3.32
N ILE A 279 0.15 20.43 -3.97
CA ILE A 279 1.05 21.47 -4.49
C ILE A 279 0.34 22.26 -5.58
N ALA A 280 -0.29 21.58 -6.54
CA ALA A 280 -1.03 22.21 -7.63
C ALA A 280 -2.22 23.03 -7.11
N LEU A 281 -3.03 22.46 -6.22
CA LEU A 281 -4.19 23.15 -5.63
C LEU A 281 -3.79 24.40 -4.83
N ALA A 282 -2.72 24.33 -4.03
CA ALA A 282 -2.27 25.48 -3.26
C ALA A 282 -1.74 26.60 -4.16
N GLU A 283 -1.01 26.26 -5.22
CA GLU A 283 -0.53 27.25 -6.20
C GLU A 283 -1.71 27.90 -6.94
N ILE A 284 -2.68 27.12 -7.42
CA ILE A 284 -3.89 27.63 -8.05
C ILE A 284 -4.63 28.56 -7.08
N TYR A 285 -4.83 28.14 -5.83
CA TYR A 285 -5.51 28.94 -4.82
C TYR A 285 -4.77 30.24 -4.48
N HIS A 286 -3.44 30.23 -4.43
CA HIS A 286 -2.65 31.42 -4.15
C HIS A 286 -2.61 32.39 -5.34
N ARG A 287 -2.67 31.87 -6.57
CA ARG A 287 -2.64 32.67 -7.81
C ARG A 287 -3.99 33.13 -8.29
N ALA A 288 -5.04 32.46 -7.85
CA ALA A 288 -6.40 32.89 -7.93
C ALA A 288 -6.60 34.26 -7.26
N THR A 289 -6.25 35.35 -7.95
CA THR A 289 -6.76 36.70 -7.68
C THR A 289 -8.22 36.80 -8.09
N PHE A 290 -8.99 35.75 -7.84
CA PHE A 290 -10.40 35.65 -8.17
C PHE A 290 -11.18 36.49 -7.17
N ARG A 291 -11.72 37.63 -7.63
CA ARG A 291 -12.73 38.39 -6.89
C ARG A 291 -14.10 37.71 -7.07
N GLY A 292 -14.86 37.63 -5.99
CA GLY A 292 -16.25 37.14 -6.01
C GLY A 292 -16.39 35.62 -6.26
N TRP A 293 -17.34 35.24 -7.10
CA TRP A 293 -17.83 33.87 -7.28
C TRP A 293 -16.80 32.87 -7.81
N HIS A 294 -15.84 33.31 -8.64
CA HIS A 294 -14.80 32.46 -9.21
C HIS A 294 -13.94 31.76 -8.15
N ARG A 295 -13.69 32.42 -7.01
CA ARG A 295 -12.95 31.82 -5.89
C ARG A 295 -13.70 30.63 -5.31
N TYR A 296 -15.01 30.78 -5.10
CA TYR A 296 -15.86 29.71 -4.60
C TYR A 296 -16.00 28.57 -5.61
N ALA A 297 -16.02 28.87 -6.90
CA ALA A 297 -16.03 27.86 -7.96
C ALA A 297 -14.75 27.00 -7.94
N VAL A 298 -13.57 27.61 -7.79
CA VAL A 298 -12.29 26.88 -7.70
C VAL A 298 -12.21 26.03 -6.43
N ILE A 299 -12.64 26.58 -5.29
CA ILE A 299 -12.70 25.81 -4.03
C ILE A 299 -13.68 24.65 -4.17
N GLY A 300 -14.87 24.89 -4.74
CA GLY A 300 -15.89 23.86 -4.98
C GLY A 300 -15.37 22.75 -5.89
N PHE A 301 -14.71 23.11 -6.99
CA PHE A 301 -14.06 22.17 -7.90
C PHE A 301 -13.00 21.32 -7.18
N ALA A 302 -12.11 21.95 -6.42
CA ALA A 302 -11.08 21.25 -5.65
C ALA A 302 -11.69 20.29 -4.62
N MET A 303 -12.67 20.76 -3.85
CA MET A 303 -13.36 19.95 -2.84
C MET A 303 -14.10 18.77 -3.47
N LEU A 304 -14.84 18.98 -4.56
CA LEU A 304 -15.55 17.92 -5.26
C LEU A 304 -14.58 16.85 -5.78
N GLY A 305 -13.48 17.26 -6.40
CA GLY A 305 -12.44 16.34 -6.84
C GLY A 305 -11.89 15.50 -5.69
N LEU A 306 -11.50 16.14 -4.59
CA LEU A 306 -11.00 15.45 -3.39
C LEU A 306 -12.01 14.47 -2.79
N VAL A 307 -13.29 14.86 -2.72
CA VAL A 307 -14.37 13.99 -2.25
C VAL A 307 -14.49 12.77 -3.15
N VAL A 308 -14.48 12.94 -4.48
CA VAL A 308 -14.52 11.82 -5.43
C VAL A 308 -13.32 10.89 -5.24
N GLY A 309 -12.11 11.43 -5.06
CA GLY A 309 -10.90 10.65 -4.82
C GLY A 309 -10.96 9.82 -3.53
N VAL A 310 -11.32 10.46 -2.41
CA VAL A 310 -11.45 9.81 -1.09
C VAL A 310 -12.57 8.78 -1.09
N VAL A 311 -13.77 9.15 -1.54
CA VAL A 311 -14.92 8.24 -1.59
C VAL A 311 -14.63 7.06 -2.53
N GLY A 312 -14.00 7.30 -3.69
CA GLY A 312 -13.60 6.24 -4.60
C GLY A 312 -12.60 5.26 -3.99
N GLY A 313 -11.60 5.77 -3.27
CA GLY A 313 -10.61 4.95 -2.55
C GLY A 313 -11.23 4.14 -1.40
N VAL A 314 -12.07 4.76 -0.57
CA VAL A 314 -12.80 4.08 0.52
C VAL A 314 -13.76 3.02 -0.03
N HIS A 315 -14.56 3.37 -1.04
CA HIS A 315 -15.49 2.45 -1.70
C HIS A 315 -14.77 1.21 -2.23
N ARG A 316 -13.62 1.39 -2.89
CA ARG A 316 -12.80 0.25 -3.34
C ARG A 316 -12.27 -0.57 -2.16
N SER A 317 -11.74 0.09 -1.14
CA SER A 317 -11.15 -0.56 0.02
C SER A 317 -12.17 -1.42 0.79
N ILE A 318 -13.44 -1.01 0.81
CA ILE A 318 -14.54 -1.82 1.37
C ILE A 318 -14.68 -3.15 0.62
N TYR A 319 -14.68 -3.16 -0.71
CA TYR A 319 -14.74 -4.42 -1.47
C TYR A 319 -13.50 -5.29 -1.29
N VAL A 320 -12.32 -4.68 -1.15
CA VAL A 320 -11.08 -5.43 -0.85
C VAL A 320 -11.17 -6.03 0.56
N ALA A 321 -11.73 -5.31 1.54
CA ALA A 321 -11.98 -5.83 2.87
C ALA A 321 -12.95 -7.02 2.87
N GLU A 322 -13.88 -7.11 1.89
CA GLU A 322 -14.71 -8.32 1.72
C GLU A 322 -13.87 -9.57 1.43
N SER A 323 -12.72 -9.44 0.74
CA SER A 323 -11.82 -10.57 0.50
C SER A 323 -11.21 -11.14 1.78
N LEU A 324 -11.22 -10.35 2.87
CA LEU A 324 -10.77 -10.76 4.18
C LEU A 324 -11.86 -11.49 4.97
N ARG A 325 -13.08 -11.65 4.46
CA ARG A 325 -14.12 -12.44 5.14
C ARG A 325 -13.77 -13.92 5.10
N GLN A 326 -14.11 -14.65 6.17
CA GLN A 326 -13.79 -16.07 6.31
C GLN A 326 -14.39 -16.93 5.18
N ASN A 327 -15.59 -16.60 4.71
CA ASN A 327 -16.28 -17.31 3.62
C ASN A 327 -15.94 -16.77 2.21
N CYS A 328 -14.90 -15.94 2.08
CA CYS A 328 -14.35 -15.61 0.76
C CYS A 328 -13.69 -16.85 0.17
N ALA A 329 -14.13 -17.30 -1.01
CA ALA A 329 -13.66 -18.52 -1.65
C ALA A 329 -12.15 -18.50 -1.93
N VAL A 330 -11.62 -17.37 -2.41
CA VAL A 330 -10.18 -17.18 -2.66
C VAL A 330 -9.38 -17.19 -1.36
N ARG A 331 -9.94 -16.64 -0.28
CA ARG A 331 -9.29 -16.71 1.04
C ARG A 331 -9.26 -18.15 1.54
N ALA A 332 -10.39 -18.84 1.51
CA ALA A 332 -10.51 -20.22 1.99
C ALA A 332 -9.60 -21.19 1.23
N GLU A 333 -9.49 -21.02 -0.09
CA GLU A 333 -8.58 -21.80 -0.93
C GLU A 333 -7.11 -21.63 -0.51
N ARG A 334 -6.65 -20.39 -0.38
CA ARG A 334 -5.27 -20.09 0.05
C ARG A 334 -4.98 -20.46 1.51
N ASP A 335 -5.92 -20.17 2.42
CA ASP A 335 -5.79 -20.60 3.82
C ASP A 335 -5.68 -22.13 3.87
N GLY A 336 -6.42 -22.84 3.01
CA GLY A 336 -6.33 -24.29 2.84
C GLY A 336 -4.97 -24.79 2.35
N GLU A 337 -4.29 -24.06 1.45
CA GLU A 337 -2.94 -24.43 1.00
C GLU A 337 -1.95 -24.56 2.15
N PHE A 338 -1.97 -23.58 3.06
CA PHE A 338 -1.12 -23.55 4.25
C PHE A 338 -1.55 -24.60 5.28
N LEU A 339 -2.86 -24.73 5.54
CA LEU A 339 -3.37 -25.55 6.65
C LEU A 339 -3.35 -27.05 6.35
N PHE A 340 -3.46 -27.44 5.08
CA PHE A 340 -3.41 -28.84 4.62
C PHE A 340 -2.07 -29.22 3.97
N ASP A 341 -1.04 -28.39 4.15
CA ASP A 341 0.34 -28.65 3.67
C ASP A 341 0.40 -29.02 2.17
N ILE A 342 -0.34 -28.27 1.34
CA ILE A 342 -0.40 -28.49 -0.12
C ILE A 342 0.80 -27.87 -0.83
N LEU A 343 1.44 -26.88 -0.21
CA LEU A 343 2.65 -26.22 -0.71
C LEU A 343 3.82 -27.20 -0.82
N ASP A 344 4.77 -26.91 -1.71
CA ASP A 344 5.97 -27.73 -1.91
C ASP A 344 6.78 -27.90 -0.61
N HIS A 345 6.74 -26.88 0.25
CA HIS A 345 7.30 -26.88 1.59
C HIS A 345 6.21 -26.60 2.62
N PRO A 346 5.94 -27.52 3.56
CA PRO A 346 4.97 -27.30 4.62
C PRO A 346 5.33 -26.09 5.48
N ALA A 347 4.34 -25.26 5.76
CA ALA A 347 4.52 -24.08 6.59
C ALA A 347 4.58 -24.43 8.08
N THR A 348 5.53 -23.84 8.80
CA THR A 348 5.56 -23.91 10.26
C THR A 348 4.48 -22.99 10.84
N ILE A 349 3.36 -23.58 11.28
CA ILE A 349 2.20 -22.86 11.82
C ILE A 349 2.01 -23.25 13.30
N PRO A 350 1.82 -22.28 14.22
CA PRO A 350 1.47 -22.58 15.61
C PRO A 350 0.25 -23.52 15.70
N LYS A 351 0.34 -24.55 16.54
CA LYS A 351 -0.67 -25.64 16.62
C LYS A 351 -2.09 -25.11 16.84
N SER A 352 -2.28 -24.21 17.80
CA SER A 352 -3.58 -23.59 18.10
C SER A 352 -4.15 -22.84 16.90
N ARG A 353 -3.30 -22.14 16.14
CA ARG A 353 -3.67 -21.41 14.93
C ARG A 353 -4.10 -22.35 13.82
N ARG A 354 -3.36 -23.45 13.63
CA ARG A 354 -3.67 -24.50 12.64
C ARG A 354 -5.02 -25.15 12.94
N GLU A 355 -5.25 -25.56 14.18
CA GLU A 355 -6.52 -26.15 14.64
C GLU A 355 -7.71 -25.19 14.42
N ALA A 356 -7.56 -23.92 14.85
CA ALA A 356 -8.59 -22.92 14.64
C ALA A 356 -8.85 -22.65 13.15
N GLY A 357 -7.81 -22.68 12.31
CA GLY A 357 -7.93 -22.56 10.85
C GLY A 357 -8.71 -23.71 10.22
N LEU A 358 -8.35 -24.95 10.56
CA LEU A 358 -9.00 -26.15 10.07
C LEU A 358 -10.47 -26.22 10.48
N LEU A 359 -10.80 -25.85 11.72
CA LEU A 359 -12.20 -25.77 12.18
C LEU A 359 -13.02 -24.76 11.36
N ARG A 360 -12.44 -23.60 11.02
CA ARG A 360 -13.11 -22.61 10.16
C ARG A 360 -13.36 -23.16 8.75
N LEU A 361 -12.36 -23.79 8.13
CA LEU A 361 -12.50 -24.39 6.80
C LEU A 361 -13.52 -25.53 6.80
N ALA A 362 -13.54 -26.36 7.86
CA ALA A 362 -14.52 -27.43 8.01
C ALA A 362 -15.96 -26.88 8.09
N GLY A 363 -16.16 -25.72 8.74
CA GLY A 363 -17.44 -25.01 8.77
C GLY A 363 -17.92 -24.51 7.40
N LEU A 364 -17.00 -24.39 6.42
CA LEU A 364 -17.29 -24.06 5.01
C LEU A 364 -17.40 -25.31 4.13
N GLY A 365 -17.32 -26.51 4.71
CA GLY A 365 -17.36 -27.78 3.99
C GLY A 365 -16.01 -28.24 3.42
N ILE A 366 -14.90 -27.57 3.75
CA ILE A 366 -13.55 -27.92 3.28
C ILE A 366 -12.85 -28.70 4.40
N LYS A 367 -12.72 -30.02 4.26
CA LYS A 367 -12.21 -30.91 5.31
C LYS A 367 -10.89 -31.58 4.97
N SER A 368 -10.45 -31.48 3.72
CA SER A 368 -9.27 -32.16 3.21
C SER A 368 -8.52 -31.32 2.17
N ALA A 369 -7.27 -31.72 1.87
CA ALA A 369 -6.50 -31.15 0.77
C ALA A 369 -7.19 -31.32 -0.59
N GLU A 370 -7.95 -32.40 -0.78
CA GLU A 370 -8.68 -32.65 -2.02
C GLU A 370 -9.85 -31.67 -2.20
N ASP A 371 -10.53 -31.29 -1.11
CA ASP A 371 -11.56 -30.25 -1.13
C ASP A 371 -10.99 -28.90 -1.56
N VAL A 372 -9.78 -28.56 -1.10
CA VAL A 372 -9.07 -27.33 -1.50
C VAL A 372 -8.71 -27.37 -2.99
N LYS A 373 -8.20 -28.50 -3.50
CA LYS A 373 -7.91 -28.67 -4.93
C LYS A 373 -9.18 -28.58 -5.79
N ASN A 374 -10.28 -29.17 -5.33
CA ASN A 374 -11.59 -29.06 -5.98
C ASN A 374 -12.08 -27.60 -5.98
N LEU A 375 -11.96 -26.88 -4.86
CA LEU A 375 -12.29 -25.46 -4.79
C LEU A 375 -11.43 -24.62 -5.75
N ARG A 376 -10.12 -24.90 -5.84
CA ARG A 376 -9.23 -24.23 -6.81
C ARG A 376 -9.68 -24.48 -8.24
N ARG A 377 -10.04 -25.71 -8.58
CA ARG A 377 -10.57 -26.07 -9.92
C ARG A 377 -11.87 -25.31 -10.18
N ASP A 378 -12.81 -25.34 -9.24
CA ASP A 378 -14.09 -24.62 -9.34
C ASP A 378 -13.90 -23.10 -9.48
N LEU A 379 -12.93 -22.50 -8.79
CA LEU A 379 -12.61 -21.08 -8.94
C LEU A 379 -12.09 -20.73 -10.35
N ARG A 380 -11.45 -21.68 -11.04
CA ARG A 380 -10.94 -21.51 -12.41
C ARG A 380 -12.01 -21.80 -13.47
N GLU A 381 -12.77 -22.87 -13.30
CA GLU A 381 -13.70 -23.40 -14.30
C GLU A 381 -15.13 -22.88 -14.12
N ASN A 382 -15.57 -22.67 -12.88
CA ASN A 382 -16.95 -22.40 -12.50
C ASN A 382 -17.09 -21.10 -11.66
N ARG A 383 -16.28 -20.07 -11.98
CA ARG A 383 -16.17 -18.83 -11.21
C ARG A 383 -17.53 -18.17 -10.90
N SER A 384 -18.46 -18.19 -11.85
CA SER A 384 -19.81 -17.62 -11.72
C SER A 384 -20.63 -18.22 -10.57
N ARG A 385 -20.34 -19.45 -10.14
CA ARG A 385 -20.97 -20.09 -8.97
C ARG A 385 -20.75 -19.30 -7.68
N PHE A 386 -19.63 -18.60 -7.57
CA PHE A 386 -19.25 -17.83 -6.39
C PHE A 386 -19.59 -16.34 -6.52
N GLU A 387 -19.99 -15.88 -7.71
CA GLU A 387 -20.38 -14.48 -7.98
C GLU A 387 -21.79 -14.18 -7.44
N GLN A 388 -21.96 -14.28 -6.12
CA GLN A 388 -23.23 -13.97 -5.46
C GLN A 388 -23.35 -12.46 -5.18
N THR A 389 -24.40 -11.85 -5.76
CA THR A 389 -24.80 -10.47 -5.48
C THR A 389 -25.66 -10.42 -4.21
N GLY A 390 -25.18 -9.76 -3.16
CA GLY A 390 -26.05 -9.33 -2.04
C GLY A 390 -25.92 -10.07 -0.71
N LYS A 391 -26.94 -9.84 0.15
CA LYS A 391 -26.93 -10.03 1.62
C LYS A 391 -26.92 -11.49 2.10
N ASP A 392 -27.16 -12.46 1.22
CA ASP A 392 -27.36 -13.86 1.60
C ASP A 392 -26.10 -14.73 1.41
N ARG A 393 -24.93 -14.16 1.75
CA ARG A 393 -23.62 -14.82 1.65
C ARG A 393 -23.37 -15.74 2.84
N GLN A 394 -24.22 -16.75 3.02
CA GLN A 394 -23.95 -17.82 4.00
C GLN A 394 -22.92 -18.82 3.46
N GLY A 395 -22.89 -19.02 2.14
CA GLY A 395 -21.90 -19.88 1.46
C GLY A 395 -20.58 -19.18 1.11
N LEU A 396 -19.71 -19.94 0.43
CA LEU A 396 -18.50 -19.40 -0.20
C LEU A 396 -18.88 -18.37 -1.28
N PHE A 397 -18.22 -17.23 -1.29
CA PHE A 397 -18.45 -16.18 -2.28
C PHE A 397 -17.15 -15.62 -2.86
N LEU A 398 -17.25 -14.97 -4.01
CA LEU A 398 -16.16 -14.25 -4.63
C LEU A 398 -16.36 -12.74 -4.46
N PRO A 399 -15.40 -12.03 -3.85
CA PRO A 399 -15.50 -10.58 -3.75
C PRO A 399 -15.41 -9.96 -5.14
N LYS A 400 -16.01 -8.77 -5.29
CA LYS A 400 -15.92 -7.98 -6.52
C LYS A 400 -14.46 -7.75 -6.94
N TYR A 401 -13.58 -7.61 -5.95
CA TYR A 401 -12.15 -7.41 -6.14
C TYR A 401 -11.35 -8.40 -5.32
N GLU A 402 -10.42 -9.08 -5.97
CA GLU A 402 -9.39 -9.88 -5.30
C GLU A 402 -8.41 -8.95 -4.59
N TYR A 403 -7.90 -9.38 -3.44
CA TYR A 403 -6.90 -8.64 -2.67
C TYR A 403 -5.67 -8.22 -3.50
N LEU A 404 -5.29 -9.04 -4.47
CA LEU A 404 -4.15 -8.79 -5.35
C LEU A 404 -4.51 -8.10 -6.68
N SER A 405 -5.79 -7.80 -6.96
CA SER A 405 -6.19 -7.08 -8.19
C SER A 405 -5.57 -5.68 -8.24
N PHE A 406 -5.26 -5.11 -9.43
CA PHE A 406 -4.61 -3.78 -9.61
C PHE A 406 -5.56 -2.66 -9.94
#